data_AF-A0A7V8YCD0-F1
#
_entry.id   AF-A0A7V8YCD0-F1
#
_cell.length_a   1.000
_cell.length_b   1.000
_cell.length_c   1.000
_cell.angle_alpha   90.00
_cell.angle_beta   90.00
_cell.angle_gamma   90.00
#
_symmetry.space_group_name_H-M   'P 1'
#
loop_
_entity.id
_entity.type
_entity.pdbx_description
1 polymer ?
#
loop_
_entity_poly.entity_id
_entity_poly.type
_entity_poly.pdbx_seq_one_letter_code
_entity_poly.pdbx_strand_id
1 'polypeptide(L)' 'MVHLGETPDPTGDGGGLDLVLARNTIDVLGVLKEKTKGNLDPEEGKLLDALLYDLRTRFVAKAKG' A
#
# COMPACT_ATOMS: atom_id res chain seq x y z
N MET A 1 -10.68 -34.35 -9.31
CA MET A 1 -11.86 -34.31 -8.43
C MET A 1 -11.34 -34.15 -7.00
N VAL A 2 -11.20 -32.93 -6.49
CA VAL A 2 -12.08 -32.31 -5.46
C VAL A 2 -12.48 -33.30 -4.36
N HIS A 3 -12.19 -33.13 -3.08
CA HIS A 3 -12.43 -31.95 -2.24
C HIS A 3 -11.69 -32.07 -0.89
N LEU A 4 -11.30 -30.91 -0.35
CA LEU A 4 -11.16 -30.60 1.09
C LEU A 4 -10.06 -31.31 1.90
N GLY A 5 -8.95 -30.59 2.07
CA GLY A 5 -8.44 -30.30 3.41
C GLY A 5 -8.35 -28.78 3.50
N GLU A 6 -9.40 -28.07 3.89
CA GLU A 6 -9.63 -27.73 5.30
C GLU A 6 -8.33 -27.19 5.90
N THR A 7 -7.94 -26.01 5.45
CA THR A 7 -8.32 -24.84 6.24
C THR A 7 -8.59 -23.66 5.30
N PRO A 8 -9.86 -23.25 5.07
CA PRO A 8 -10.08 -21.81 5.02
C PRO A 8 -9.58 -21.28 6.35
N ASP A 9 -8.72 -20.26 6.34
CA ASP A 9 -8.39 -19.48 7.54
C ASP A 9 -9.70 -19.28 8.35
N PRO A 10 -9.84 -19.92 9.53
CA PRO A 10 -11.04 -19.82 10.35
C PRO A 10 -11.11 -18.49 11.10
N THR A 11 -10.11 -17.63 10.92
CA THR A 11 -10.14 -16.26 11.40
C THR A 11 -10.80 -15.40 10.33
N GLY A 12 -12.13 -15.47 10.29
CA GLY A 12 -13.00 -14.48 9.64
C GLY A 12 -12.93 -13.09 10.28
N ASP A 13 -11.78 -12.70 10.84
CA ASP A 13 -11.49 -11.39 11.40
C ASP A 13 -9.96 -11.24 11.47
N GLY A 14 -9.36 -10.24 10.83
CA GLY A 14 -7.96 -9.89 11.09
C GLY A 14 -6.93 -10.13 9.98
N GLY A 15 -7.35 -10.39 8.73
CA GLY A 15 -6.52 -10.07 7.55
C GLY A 15 -6.39 -8.55 7.35
N GLY A 16 -6.24 -7.81 8.44
CA GLY A 16 -6.15 -6.37 8.48
C GLY A 16 -4.89 -6.00 7.74
N LEU A 17 -5.06 -5.50 6.52
CA LEU A 17 -4.08 -4.57 5.98
C LEU A 17 -3.92 -3.52 7.08
N ASP A 18 -2.78 -3.53 7.80
CA ASP A 18 -2.56 -2.60 8.90
C ASP A 18 -2.59 -1.19 8.30
N LEU A 19 -3.77 -0.56 8.34
CA LEU A 19 -3.99 0.76 7.75
C LEU A 19 -3.01 1.75 8.37
N VAL A 20 -2.65 1.54 9.64
CA VAL A 20 -1.59 2.27 10.34
C VAL A 20 -0.22 2.08 9.67
N LEU A 21 0.17 0.85 9.37
CA LEU A 21 1.45 0.55 8.71
C LEU A 21 1.48 1.05 7.27
N ALA A 22 0.37 0.88 6.53
CA ALA A 22 0.20 1.38 5.17
C ALA A 22 0.30 2.92 5.13
N ARG A 23 -0.37 3.61 6.06
CA ARG A 23 -0.25 5.06 6.21
C ARG A 23 1.18 5.48 6.52
N ASN A 24 1.84 4.84 7.49
CA ASN A 24 3.23 5.14 7.83
C ASN A 24 4.14 4.98 6.61
N THR A 25 3.95 3.92 5.82
CA THR A 25 4.70 3.68 4.59
C THR A 25 4.48 4.79 3.57
N ILE A 26 3.22 5.20 3.34
CA ILE A 26 2.88 6.32 2.42
C ILE A 26 3.49 7.64 2.91
N ASP A 27 3.43 7.92 4.21
CA ASP A 27 3.98 9.13 4.80
C ASP A 27 5.52 9.16 4.66
N VAL A 28 6.21 8.05 4.94
CA VAL A 28 7.66 7.93 4.77
C VAL A 28 8.06 8.09 3.30
N LEU A 29 7.34 7.45 2.37
CA LEU A 29 7.56 7.62 0.92
C LEU A 29 7.31 9.06 0.48
N GLY A 30 6.32 9.74 1.04
CA GLY A 30 6.05 11.16 0.79
C GLY A 30 7.19 12.07 1.25
N VAL A 31 7.74 11.81 2.44
CA VAL A 31 8.91 12.54 2.95
C VAL A 31 10.15 12.27 2.10
N LEU A 32 10.36 11.02 1.69
CA LEU A 32 11.46 10.65 0.79
C LEU A 32 11.33 11.40 -0.54
N LYS A 33 10.15 11.41 -1.17
CA LYS A 33 9.88 12.15 -2.40
C LYS A 33 10.24 13.64 -2.27
N GLU A 34 9.83 14.28 -1.17
CA GLU A 34 10.12 15.70 -0.95
C GLU A 34 11.62 15.94 -0.71
N LYS A 35 12.33 15.02 -0.04
CA LYS A 35 13.78 15.11 0.17
C LYS A 35 14.59 14.81 -1.08
N THR A 36 14.10 13.95 -1.97
CA THR A 36 14.75 13.58 -3.23
C THR A 36 14.36 14.50 -4.39
N LYS A 37 13.40 15.41 -4.19
CA LYS A 37 12.98 16.42 -5.16
C LYS A 37 14.17 17.25 -5.64
N GLY A 38 14.42 17.23 -6.95
CA GLY A 38 15.56 17.89 -7.58
C GLY A 38 16.80 17.01 -7.76
N ASN A 39 16.82 15.81 -7.17
CA ASN A 39 17.82 14.76 -7.42
C ASN A 39 17.23 13.57 -8.21
N LEU A 40 15.93 13.57 -8.48
CA LEU A 40 15.24 12.54 -9.25
C LEU A 40 15.21 12.91 -10.74
N ASP A 41 15.49 11.93 -11.58
CA ASP A 41 15.25 12.05 -13.02
C ASP A 41 13.73 12.02 -13.31
N PRO A 42 13.29 12.55 -14.48
CA PRO A 42 11.87 12.66 -14.81
C PRO A 42 11.10 11.34 -14.80
N GLU A 43 11.78 10.22 -15.09
CA GLU A 43 11.20 8.88 -15.04
C GLU A 43 11.03 8.38 -13.60
N GLU A 44 12.02 8.60 -12.73
CA GLU A 44 11.95 8.23 -11.32
C GLU A 44 10.88 9.03 -10.57
N GLY A 45 10.78 10.33 -10.87
CA GLY A 45 9.73 11.18 -10.33
C GLY A 45 8.33 10.67 -10.69
N LYS A 46 8.12 10.31 -11.97
CA LYS A 46 6.85 9.74 -12.45
C LYS A 46 6.55 8.38 -11.80
N LEU A 47 7.55 7.51 -11.68
CA LEU A 47 7.40 6.21 -11.04
C LEU A 47 6.98 6.38 -9.58
N LEU A 48 7.68 7.23 -8.83
CA LEU A 48 7.41 7.48 -7.42
C LEU A 48 6.03 8.11 -7.21
N ASP A 49 5.60 9.00 -8.11
CA ASP A 49 4.26 9.58 -8.11
C ASP A 49 3.17 8.53 -8.37
N ALA A 50 3.35 7.67 -9.38
CA ALA A 50 2.40 6.61 -9.68
C ALA A 50 2.27 5.61 -8.51
N LEU A 51 3.39 5.29 -7.86
CA LEU A 51 3.45 4.34 -6.75
C LEU A 51 2.78 4.90 -5.50
N LEU A 52 3.05 6.18 -5.16
CA LEU A 52 2.34 6.89 -4.08
C LEU A 52 0.84 7.01 -4.36
N TYR A 53 0.45 7.27 -5.61
CA TYR A 53 -0.96 7.38 -6.00
C TYR A 53 -1.70 6.04 -5.85
N ASP A 54 -1.13 4.93 -6.32
CA ASP A 54 -1.74 3.61 -6.19
C ASP A 54 -1.90 3.21 -4.72
N LEU A 55 -0.83 3.37 -3.92
CA LEU A 55 -0.86 3.09 -2.48
C LEU A 55 -1.92 3.92 -1.76
N ARG A 56 -2.03 5.21 -2.07
CA ARG A 56 -3.02 6.11 -1.45
C ARG A 56 -4.44 5.76 -1.87
N THR A 57 -4.65 5.37 -3.13
CA THR A 57 -5.96 4.94 -3.64
C THR A 57 -6.40 3.65 -2.97
N ARG A 58 -5.51 2.65 -2.88
CA ARG A 58 -5.76 1.39 -2.17
C ARG A 58 -6.03 1.62 -0.68
N PHE A 59 -5.25 2.50 -0.05
CA PHE A 59 -5.46 2.90 1.34
C PHE A 59 -6.83 3.52 1.57
N VAL A 60 -7.25 4.50 0.75
CA VAL A 60 -8.56 5.13 0.88
C VAL A 60 -9.70 4.14 0.61
N ALA A 61 -9.56 3.26 -0.38
CA ALA A 61 -10.56 2.22 -0.67
C ALA A 61 -10.72 1.24 0.50
N LYS A 62 -9.62 0.88 1.17
CA LYS A 62 -9.61 -0.02 2.34
C LYS A 62 -9.99 0.68 3.65
N ALA A 63 -9.76 1.99 3.78
CA ALA A 63 -10.12 2.77 4.96
C ALA A 63 -11.60 3.19 4.98
N LYS A 64 -12.30 3.11 3.84
CA LYS A 64 -13.73 3.41 3.70
C LYS A 64 -14.64 2.17 3.75
N GLY A 65 -14.08 0.96 3.79
CA GLY A 65 -14.80 -0.30 3.93
C GLY A 65 -14.60 -0.87 5.33
#